data_AF-A0A7L0AWA6-F1
#
_entry.id   AF-A0A7L0AWA6-F1
#
_cell.length_a   1.000
_cell.length_b   1.000
_cell.length_c   1.000
_cell.angle_alpha   90.00
_cell.angle_beta   90.00
_cell.angle_gamma   90.00
#
_symmetry.space_group_name_H-M   'P 1'
#
loop_
_entity.id
_entity.type
_entity.pdbx_description
1 polymer ?
#
loop_
_entity_poly.entity_id
_entity_poly.type
_entity_poly.pdbx_seq_one_letter_code
_entity_poly.pdbx_strand_id
1 'polypeptide(L)'
;LQLRAHPIERRTHMLSHQRGMTVTKTLWEGEAEQRCQSFSYGRAELRGLLLEGASLLLLRVLACRQAVPPGLIFLAIDTEGHLCTSSY
;
A
#
# COMPACT_ATOMS: atom_id res chain seq x y z
N LEU A 1 23.74 -18.05 -2.00
CA LEU A 1 22.37 -18.07 -1.46
C LEU A 1 21.40 -18.22 -2.64
N GLN A 2 20.81 -19.39 -2.84
CA GLN A 2 19.74 -19.55 -3.83
C GLN A 2 18.45 -19.01 -3.22
N LEU A 3 18.01 -17.83 -3.64
CA LEU A 3 16.66 -17.34 -3.38
C LEU A 3 15.70 -18.24 -4.15
N ARG A 4 15.09 -19.24 -3.49
CA ARG A 4 13.95 -19.94 -4.07
C ARG A 4 12.84 -18.91 -4.24
N ALA A 5 12.56 -18.54 -5.48
CA ALA A 5 11.45 -17.66 -5.83
C ALA A 5 10.14 -18.42 -5.58
N HIS A 6 9.64 -18.35 -4.35
CA HIS A 6 8.25 -18.69 -4.11
C HIS A 6 7.41 -17.57 -4.73
N PRO A 7 6.34 -17.87 -5.48
CA PRO A 7 5.43 -16.84 -5.92
C PRO A 7 4.93 -16.08 -4.69
N ILE A 8 5.21 -14.78 -4.65
CA ILE A 8 4.78 -13.89 -3.57
C ILE A 8 3.56 -13.12 -4.06
N GLU A 9 2.38 -13.44 -3.54
CA GLU A 9 1.20 -12.62 -3.77
C GLU A 9 1.09 -11.55 -2.68
N ARG A 10 0.97 -10.28 -3.10
CA ARG A 10 0.74 -9.15 -2.19
C ARG A 10 -0.59 -8.47 -2.50
N ARG A 11 -1.56 -8.65 -1.61
CA ARG A 11 -2.86 -7.98 -1.67
C ARG A 11 -2.92 -6.82 -0.69
N THR A 12 -3.48 -5.71 -1.13
CA THR A 12 -3.79 -4.57 -0.26
C THR A 12 -5.26 -4.24 -0.45
N HIS A 13 -6.02 -4.32 0.63
CA HIS A 13 -7.43 -3.96 0.68
C HIS A 13 -7.58 -2.67 1.48
N MET A 14 -8.26 -1.67 0.93
CA MET A 14 -8.46 -0.37 1.56
C MET A 14 -9.96 -0.09 1.68
N LEU A 15 -10.42 0.16 2.90
CA LEU A 15 -11.82 0.41 3.20
C LEU A 15 -11.94 1.80 3.83
N SER A 16 -12.60 2.73 3.12
CA SER A 16 -12.95 4.05 3.65
C SER A 16 -14.26 3.99 4.42
N HIS A 17 -14.32 4.66 5.57
CA HIS A 17 -15.51 4.71 6.43
C HIS A 17 -15.60 6.05 7.19
N GLN A 18 -16.66 6.24 7.98
CA GLN A 18 -16.93 7.53 8.65
C GLN A 18 -15.81 7.99 9.62
N ARG A 19 -15.04 7.07 10.18
CA ARG A 19 -13.97 7.38 11.14
C ARG A 19 -12.59 7.56 10.49
N GLY A 20 -12.44 7.23 9.20
CA GLY A 20 -11.16 7.25 8.49
C GLY A 20 -11.06 6.10 7.49
N MET A 21 -9.92 5.39 7.50
CA MET A 21 -9.66 4.28 6.59
C MET A 21 -8.98 3.11 7.31
N THR A 22 -9.37 1.90 6.95
CA THR A 22 -8.66 0.66 7.32
C THR A 22 -7.94 0.10 6.10
N VAL A 23 -6.68 -0.27 6.28
CA VAL A 23 -5.86 -0.90 5.25
C VAL A 23 -5.39 -2.27 5.72
N THR A 24 -5.69 -3.30 4.95
CA THR A 24 -5.27 -4.67 5.20
C THR A 24 -4.27 -5.10 4.14
N LYS A 25 -3.06 -5.49 4.55
CA LYS A 25 -2.03 -6.08 3.70
C LYS A 25 -2.00 -7.59 3.94
N THR A 26 -2.13 -8.36 2.87
CA THR A 26 -1.99 -9.83 2.90
C THR A 26 -0.83 -10.23 2.00
N LEU A 27 0.08 -11.02 2.56
CA LEU A 27 1.23 -11.60 1.89
C LEU A 27 1.07 -13.11 1.87
N TRP A 28 1.14 -13.71 0.70
CA TRP A 28 1.21 -15.15 0.52
C TRP A 28 2.59 -15.51 0.01
N GLU A 29 3.31 -16.37 0.73
CA GLU A 29 4.58 -16.94 0.29
C GLU A 29 4.38 -18.44 0.01
N GLY A 30 4.26 -18.80 -1.27
CA GLY A 30 3.91 -20.16 -1.67
C GLY A 30 2.49 -20.55 -1.25
N GLU A 31 2.24 -21.83 -0.96
CA GLU A 31 0.91 -22.33 -0.59
C GLU A 31 0.60 -22.24 0.91
N ALA A 32 1.58 -21.93 1.77
CA ALA A 32 1.46 -22.22 3.21
C ALA A 32 1.53 -20.99 4.14
N GLU A 33 2.26 -19.92 3.79
CA GLU A 33 2.49 -18.82 4.73
C GLU A 33 1.70 -17.57 4.35
N GLN A 34 0.57 -17.36 5.05
CA GLN A 34 -0.22 -16.15 4.97
C GLN A 34 0.18 -15.20 6.12
N ARG A 35 0.75 -14.04 5.79
CA ARG A 35 0.91 -12.94 6.75
C ARG A 35 -0.15 -11.87 6.49
N CYS A 36 -0.88 -11.49 7.53
CA CYS A 36 -1.93 -10.48 7.46
C CYS A 36 -1.61 -9.36 8.45
N GLN A 37 -1.60 -8.12 7.97
CA GLN A 37 -1.42 -6.92 8.78
C GLN A 37 -2.58 -5.96 8.50
N SER A 38 -3.09 -5.32 9.54
CA SER A 38 -4.19 -4.36 9.44
C SER A 38 -3.83 -3.08 10.15
N PHE A 39 -4.07 -1.95 9.48
CA PHE A 39 -3.75 -0.61 9.94
C PHE A 39 -5.01 0.25 9.86
N SER A 40 -5.17 1.19 10.79
CA SER A 40 -6.30 2.12 10.80
C SER A 40 -5.78 3.53 10.95
N TYR A 41 -6.28 4.41 10.08
CA TYR A 41 -5.89 5.81 10.03
C TYR A 41 -7.12 6.68 10.31
N GLY A 42 -6.98 7.64 11.22
CA GLY A 42 -8.03 8.59 11.52
C GLY A 42 -8.27 9.56 10.36
N ARG A 43 -9.49 10.08 10.24
CA ARG A 43 -9.84 11.09 9.21
C ARG A 43 -8.91 12.32 9.24
N ALA A 44 -8.46 12.74 10.42
CA ALA A 44 -7.55 13.88 10.55
C ALA A 44 -6.19 13.61 9.90
N GLU A 45 -5.67 12.38 10.03
CA GLU A 45 -4.40 11.95 9.43
C GLU A 45 -4.48 11.88 7.91
N LEU A 46 -5.67 11.58 7.37
CA LEU A 46 -5.91 11.45 5.93
C LEU A 46 -6.30 12.76 5.23
N ARG A 47 -6.51 13.84 5.99
CA ARG A 47 -7.02 15.11 5.47
C ARG A 47 -6.02 15.74 4.49
N GLY A 48 -6.46 16.04 3.27
CA GLY A 48 -5.64 16.66 2.23
C GLY A 48 -4.91 15.67 1.30
N LEU A 49 -5.10 14.36 1.51
CA LEU A 49 -4.64 13.33 0.59
C LEU A 49 -5.69 13.18 -0.53
N LEU A 50 -5.25 13.16 -1.80
CA LEU A 50 -6.08 12.98 -3.00
C LEU A 50 -6.96 11.73 -2.81
N LEU A 51 -8.24 11.95 -2.49
CA LEU A 51 -9.27 10.98 -2.05
C LEU A 51 -8.67 9.85 -1.21
N GLU A 52 -8.91 9.82 0.09
CA GLU A 52 -8.30 9.06 1.20
C GLU A 52 -7.58 7.70 0.92
N GLY A 53 -7.83 6.98 -0.18
CA GLY A 53 -7.02 5.84 -0.68
C GLY A 53 -6.62 5.84 -2.18
N ALA A 54 -7.06 6.77 -3.01
CA ALA A 54 -6.79 6.80 -4.46
C ALA A 54 -5.31 7.07 -4.79
N SER A 55 -4.63 7.90 -4.00
CA SER A 55 -3.20 8.20 -4.15
C SER A 55 -2.33 6.93 -4.08
N LEU A 56 -2.66 6.03 -3.15
CA LEU A 56 -1.97 4.76 -2.95
C LEU A 56 -2.18 3.80 -4.13
N LEU A 57 -3.39 3.77 -4.69
CA LEU A 57 -3.69 2.97 -5.90
C LEU A 57 -2.99 3.54 -7.13
N LEU A 58 -2.97 4.87 -7.28
CA LEU A 58 -2.36 5.54 -8.43
C LEU A 58 -0.86 5.25 -8.51
N LEU A 59 -0.14 5.33 -7.39
CA LEU A 59 1.27 4.94 -7.32
C LEU A 59 1.47 3.52 -7.83
N ARG A 60 0.67 2.57 -7.34
CA ARG A 60 0.77 1.16 -7.74
C ARG A 60 0.50 0.96 -9.23
N VAL A 61 -0.52 1.62 -9.78
CA VAL A 61 -0.84 1.56 -11.21
C VAL A 61 0.30 2.13 -12.05
N LEU A 62 0.82 3.30 -11.70
CA LEU A 62 1.91 3.93 -12.44
C LEU A 62 3.21 3.11 -12.36
N ALA A 63 3.53 2.55 -11.20
CA ALA A 63 4.68 1.66 -11.02
C ALA A 63 4.53 0.38 -11.86
N CYS A 64 3.36 -0.28 -11.83
CA CYS A 64 3.09 -1.46 -12.65
C CYS A 64 3.17 -1.17 -14.16
N ARG A 65 2.80 0.04 -14.57
CA ARG A 65 2.87 0.49 -15.97
C ARG A 65 4.23 1.07 -16.36
N GLN A 66 5.19 1.14 -15.45
CA GLN A 66 6.49 1.80 -15.65
C GLN A 66 6.34 3.24 -16.16
N ALA A 67 5.35 3.97 -15.63
CA ALA A 67 4.95 5.29 -16.10
C ALA A 67 4.96 6.32 -14.95
N VAL A 68 5.77 6.10 -13.93
CA VAL A 68 5.90 7.06 -12.82
C VAL A 68 6.66 8.29 -13.32
N PRO A 69 6.06 9.50 -13.29
CA PRO A 69 6.77 10.70 -13.73
C PRO A 69 7.94 11.03 -12.80
N PRO A 70 9.07 11.55 -13.34
CA PRO A 70 10.20 11.94 -12.53
C PRO A 70 9.83 13.06 -11.56
N GLY A 71 10.30 12.95 -10.31
CA GLY A 71 10.07 13.95 -9.27
C GLY A 71 8.66 13.95 -8.67
N LEU A 72 7.80 12.97 -9.01
CA LEU A 72 6.47 12.87 -8.42
C LEU A 72 6.53 12.20 -7.04
N ILE A 73 5.85 12.82 -6.07
CA ILE A 73 5.78 12.34 -4.69
C ILE A 73 4.38 11.78 -4.45
N PHE A 74 4.31 10.54 -4.00
CA PHE A 74 3.05 9.86 -3.68
C PHE A 74 2.99 9.56 -2.19
N LEU A 75 1.76 9.54 -1.67
CA LEU A 75 1.47 8.89 -0.39
C LEU A 75 1.78 7.40 -0.51
N ALA A 76 2.44 6.84 0.50
CA ALA A 76 2.77 5.44 0.63
C ALA A 76 2.48 4.93 2.05
N ILE A 77 2.54 3.61 2.22
CA ILE A 77 2.45 2.94 3.53
C ILE A 77 3.73 2.10 3.66
N ASP A 78 4.52 2.36 4.70
CA ASP A 78 5.75 1.61 4.97
C ASP A 78 5.48 0.17 5.45
N THR A 79 6.53 -0.50 5.92
CA THR A 79 6.45 -1.89 6.41
C THR A 79 5.75 -1.99 7.76
N GLU A 80 5.80 -0.94 8.57
CA GLU A 80 5.21 -0.84 9.90
C GLU A 80 3.76 -0.34 9.87
N GLY A 81 3.32 0.19 8.73
CA GLY A 81 1.98 0.70 8.53
C GLY A 81 1.83 2.19 8.82
N HIS A 82 2.91 2.95 8.77
CA HIS A 82 2.85 4.40 8.87
C HIS A 82 2.64 5.02 7.49
N LEU A 83 1.88 6.13 7.47
CA LEU A 83 1.74 6.96 6.28
C LEU A 83 3.06 7.69 6.03
N CYS A 84 3.59 7.55 4.83
CA CYS A 84 4.83 8.18 4.41
C CYS A 84 4.72 8.69 2.98
N THR A 85 5.81 9.23 2.45
CA THR A 85 5.89 9.61 1.04
C THR A 85 6.93 8.77 0.32
N SER A 86 6.69 8.52 -0.96
CA SER A 86 7.58 7.77 -1.83
C SER A 86 7.74 8.49 -3.17
N SER A 87 8.96 8.47 -3.68
CA SER A 87 9.35 8.87 -5.03
C SER A 87 10.10 7.72 -5.69
N TYR A 88 10.02 7.62 -7.03
CA TYR A 88 10.73 6.63 -7.84
C TYR A 88 11.92 7.27 -8.57
#